data_AF-A0A2E7B9Q8-F1
#
_entry.id   AF-A0A2E7B9Q8-F1
#
_cell.length_a   1.000
_cell.length_b   1.000
_cell.length_c   1.000
_cell.angle_alpha   90.00
_cell.angle_beta   90.00
_cell.angle_gamma   90.00
#
_symmetry.space_group_name_H-M   'P 1'
#
loop_
_entity.id
_entity.type
_entity.pdbx_description
1 polymer ?
#
loop_
_entity_poly.entity_id
_entity_poly.type
_entity_poly.pdbx_seq_one_letter_code
_entity_poly.pdbx_strand_id
1 'polypeptide(L)'
;MYLVDKRVIRHMGSMPNTTNPLSKTQWAAIDKRVRKVDEDRWISSRYAPSAQRRALTALYALAYELARVRLAVSEETLGLIRFQWWREALTELEEGKPAREHDVCLALAEEVAAGRLKPGAMQRLVDGYEAAFVAQDRSQEPEAWLALIAASLLASHHDWAEEIRDVAPAYAALRRSETKAFGPHVKPVPKSIRPAVAHYRLRKHYSEKGEPDAVTKRLSILKAIRTGQV
;
A
#
# COMPACT_ATOMS: atom_id res chain seq x y z
N MET A 1 51.72 -37.04 -19.75
CA MET A 1 50.68 -37.19 -18.71
C MET A 1 51.03 -36.23 -17.58
N TYR A 2 50.67 -34.95 -17.74
CA TYR A 2 51.08 -33.88 -16.82
C TYR A 2 49.98 -33.64 -15.77
N LEU A 3 50.38 -33.71 -14.51
CA LEU A 3 49.60 -33.40 -13.31
C LEU A 3 49.25 -31.90 -13.29
N VAL A 4 47.97 -31.57 -13.30
CA VAL A 4 47.48 -30.21 -13.06
C VAL A 4 47.22 -30.03 -11.57
N ASP A 5 47.95 -29.07 -11.00
CA ASP A 5 47.94 -28.60 -9.62
C ASP A 5 46.53 -28.14 -9.18
N LYS A 6 46.01 -28.69 -8.07
CA LYS A 6 44.68 -28.40 -7.50
C LYS A 6 44.64 -27.14 -6.62
N ARG A 7 45.56 -26.18 -6.79
CA ARG A 7 45.62 -24.95 -5.98
C ARG A 7 45.10 -23.69 -6.68
N VAL A 8 43.95 -23.74 -7.35
CA VAL A 8 43.17 -22.52 -7.64
C VAL A 8 41.68 -22.86 -7.72
N ILE A 9 41.04 -23.23 -6.60
CA ILE A 9 39.59 -23.10 -6.47
C ILE A 9 39.35 -21.80 -5.70
N ARG A 10 38.98 -20.79 -6.48
CA ARG A 10 38.57 -19.45 -6.06
C ARG A 10 37.65 -19.48 -4.85
N HIS A 11 37.88 -18.52 -3.96
CA HIS A 11 36.92 -17.95 -3.03
C HIS A 11 35.46 -18.04 -3.53
N MET A 12 34.73 -19.05 -3.07
CA MET A 12 33.29 -18.93 -2.83
C MET A 12 33.12 -18.33 -1.44
N GLY A 13 33.53 -17.06 -1.30
CA GLY A 13 33.16 -16.25 -0.16
C GLY A 13 31.66 -16.01 -0.22
N SER A 14 30.94 -16.66 0.70
CA SER A 14 29.60 -16.31 1.19
C SER A 14 29.04 -15.00 0.64
N MET A 15 27.99 -15.03 -0.17
CA MET A 15 27.16 -13.85 -0.41
C MET A 15 26.23 -13.66 0.81
N PRO A 16 26.42 -12.68 1.69
CA PRO A 16 25.33 -12.25 2.56
C PRO A 16 24.39 -11.42 1.69
N ASN A 17 23.43 -12.06 1.00
CA ASN A 17 22.27 -11.32 0.50
C ASN A 17 21.28 -11.13 1.66
N THR A 18 21.72 -10.41 2.69
CA THR A 18 20.89 -10.07 3.84
C THR A 18 20.85 -8.55 3.87
N THR A 19 19.86 -7.98 3.18
CA THR A 19 19.44 -6.63 3.52
C THR A 19 19.08 -6.67 5.00
N ASN A 20 19.85 -5.99 5.85
CA ASN A 20 19.63 -6.04 7.29
C ASN A 20 18.18 -5.62 7.56
N PRO A 21 17.44 -6.35 8.42
CA PRO A 21 16.09 -5.93 8.80
C PRO A 21 16.12 -4.49 9.29
N LEU A 22 15.13 -3.71 8.87
CA LEU A 22 15.02 -2.33 9.32
C LEU A 22 14.89 -2.30 10.84
N SER A 23 15.58 -1.34 11.45
CA SER A 23 15.48 -1.07 12.87
C SER A 23 14.05 -0.68 13.28
N LYS A 24 13.75 -0.83 14.58
CA LYS A 24 12.48 -0.36 15.15
C LYS A 24 12.22 1.12 14.87
N THR A 25 13.27 1.94 14.87
CA THR A 25 13.18 3.38 14.61
C THR A 25 12.81 3.67 13.15
N GLN A 26 13.37 2.94 12.19
CA GLN A 26 13.02 3.06 10.77
C GLN A 26 11.55 2.69 10.54
N TRP A 27 11.08 1.58 11.11
CA TRP A 27 9.66 1.21 11.05
C TRP A 27 8.74 2.23 11.71
N ALA A 28 9.13 2.79 12.85
CA ALA A 28 8.36 3.85 13.50
C ALA A 28 8.28 5.13 12.65
N ALA A 29 9.34 5.47 11.91
CA ALA A 29 9.35 6.61 11.00
C ALA A 29 8.37 6.42 9.82
N ILE A 30 8.34 5.23 9.22
CA ILE A 30 7.39 4.88 8.16
C ILE A 30 5.95 4.90 8.71
N ASP A 31 5.70 4.30 9.87
CA ASP A 31 4.37 4.32 10.49
C ASP A 31 3.88 5.74 10.80
N LYS A 32 4.77 6.61 11.31
CA LYS A 32 4.48 8.02 11.56
C LYS A 32 4.21 8.78 10.26
N ARG A 33 4.92 8.47 9.17
CA ARG A 33 4.65 9.05 7.83
C ARG A 33 3.23 8.69 7.39
N VAL A 34 2.87 7.40 7.41
CA VAL A 34 1.54 6.93 7.02
C VAL A 34 0.45 7.58 7.88
N ARG A 35 0.64 7.66 9.20
CA ARG A 35 -0.29 8.37 10.10
C ARG A 35 -0.51 9.82 9.68
N LYS A 36 0.54 10.52 9.27
CA LYS A 36 0.49 11.95 8.89
C LYS A 36 -0.19 12.15 7.55
N VAL A 37 0.10 11.32 6.55
CA VAL A 37 -0.34 11.52 5.16
C VAL A 37 -1.65 10.81 4.86
N ASP A 38 -2.02 9.81 5.66
CA ASP A 38 -3.19 8.97 5.46
C ASP A 38 -3.76 8.44 6.78
N GLU A 39 -4.26 9.35 7.63
CA GLU A 39 -4.77 9.00 8.95
C GLU A 39 -5.95 8.01 8.88
N ASP A 40 -6.81 8.11 7.87
CA ASP A 40 -7.98 7.26 7.67
C ASP A 40 -7.60 5.77 7.58
N ARG A 41 -6.70 5.43 6.64
CA ARG A 41 -6.19 4.06 6.49
C ARG A 41 -5.30 3.66 7.66
N TRP A 42 -4.54 4.60 8.21
CA TRP A 42 -3.73 4.33 9.39
C TRP A 42 -4.60 3.88 10.58
N ILE A 43 -5.67 4.60 10.92
CA ILE A 43 -6.60 4.22 12.00
C ILE A 43 -7.24 2.86 11.69
N SER A 44 -7.72 2.65 10.47
CA SER A 44 -8.35 1.38 10.04
C SER A 44 -7.40 0.19 10.22
N SER A 45 -6.15 0.33 9.80
CA SER A 45 -5.14 -0.73 9.93
C SER A 45 -4.74 -1.07 11.36
N ARG A 46 -5.00 -0.20 12.35
CA ARG A 46 -4.66 -0.48 13.76
C ARG A 46 -5.44 -1.65 14.35
N TYR A 47 -6.54 -2.05 13.71
CA TYR A 47 -7.36 -3.20 14.08
C TYR A 47 -6.90 -4.50 13.42
N ALA A 48 -5.88 -4.48 12.55
CA ALA A 48 -5.27 -5.68 12.00
C ALA A 48 -4.32 -6.35 13.01
N PRO A 49 -4.10 -7.67 12.91
CA PRO A 49 -3.05 -8.33 13.69
C PRO A 49 -1.67 -7.75 13.34
N SER A 50 -0.69 -7.91 14.24
CA SER A 50 0.58 -7.16 14.21
C SER A 50 1.35 -7.32 12.89
N ALA A 51 1.43 -8.54 12.34
CA ALA A 51 2.13 -8.82 11.09
C ALA A 51 1.44 -8.17 9.88
N GLN A 52 0.12 -8.31 9.76
CA GLN A 52 -0.67 -7.71 8.69
C GLN A 52 -0.69 -6.18 8.81
N ARG A 53 -0.74 -5.64 10.03
CA ARG A 53 -0.64 -4.19 10.26
C ARG A 53 0.68 -3.63 9.75
N ARG A 54 1.80 -4.35 9.94
CA ARG A 54 3.11 -3.98 9.41
C ARG A 54 3.11 -4.00 7.87
N ALA A 55 2.56 -5.05 7.27
CA ALA A 55 2.40 -5.16 5.81
C ALA A 55 1.53 -4.02 5.24
N LEU A 56 0.41 -3.70 5.90
CA LEU A 56 -0.48 -2.59 5.54
C LEU A 56 0.25 -1.25 5.64
N THR A 57 1.04 -1.01 6.69
CA THR A 57 1.86 0.20 6.81
C THR A 57 2.83 0.32 5.62
N ALA A 58 3.51 -0.76 5.22
CA ALA A 58 4.44 -0.72 4.07
C ALA A 58 3.70 -0.48 2.74
N LEU A 59 2.56 -1.16 2.53
CA LEU A 59 1.71 -0.97 1.34
C LEU A 59 1.18 0.47 1.23
N TYR A 60 0.70 1.04 2.33
CA TYR A 60 0.19 2.42 2.32
C TYR A 60 1.30 3.46 2.19
N ALA A 61 2.52 3.16 2.66
CA ALA A 61 3.68 3.98 2.39
C ALA A 61 4.03 3.97 0.89
N LEU A 62 4.00 2.81 0.22
CA LEU A 62 4.16 2.73 -1.23
C LEU A 62 3.08 3.54 -1.96
N ALA A 63 1.81 3.34 -1.61
CA ALA A 63 0.70 4.08 -2.23
C ALA A 63 0.90 5.60 -2.09
N TYR A 64 1.39 6.07 -0.94
CA TYR A 64 1.75 7.46 -0.76
C TYR A 64 2.90 7.92 -1.66
N GLU A 65 3.99 7.15 -1.77
CA GLU A 65 5.13 7.49 -2.64
C GLU A 65 4.71 7.56 -4.13
N LEU A 66 3.77 6.72 -4.56
CA LEU A 66 3.20 6.76 -5.91
C LEU A 66 2.27 7.95 -6.11
N ALA A 67 1.33 8.16 -5.18
CA ALA A 67 0.36 9.26 -5.29
C ALA A 67 1.01 10.65 -5.25
N ARG A 68 2.12 10.82 -4.54
CA ARG A 68 2.82 12.12 -4.41
C ARG A 68 3.67 12.48 -5.62
N VAL A 69 3.87 11.59 -6.60
CA VAL A 69 4.67 11.89 -7.80
C VAL A 69 4.18 13.17 -8.46
N ARG A 70 2.87 13.31 -8.65
CA ARG A 70 2.21 14.51 -9.20
C ARG A 70 2.47 15.83 -8.44
N LEU A 71 2.87 15.74 -7.17
CA LEU A 71 3.18 16.90 -6.34
C LEU A 71 4.67 17.24 -6.36
N ALA A 72 5.51 16.27 -6.75
CA ALA A 72 6.96 16.37 -6.67
C ALA A 72 7.62 16.75 -7.99
N VAL A 73 6.90 16.63 -9.11
CA VAL A 73 7.43 16.89 -10.46
C VAL A 73 6.42 17.70 -11.27
N SER A 74 6.93 18.67 -12.04
CA SER A 74 6.13 19.49 -12.96
C SER A 74 6.14 18.95 -14.39
N GLU A 75 7.22 18.24 -14.77
CA GLU A 75 7.39 17.66 -16.10
C GLU A 75 6.94 16.19 -16.11
N GLU A 76 6.11 15.83 -17.09
CA GLU A 76 5.58 14.46 -17.23
C GLU A 76 6.70 13.41 -17.27
N THR A 77 7.75 13.67 -18.06
CA THR A 77 8.91 12.79 -18.19
C THR A 77 9.57 12.48 -16.84
N LEU A 78 9.66 13.45 -15.93
CA LEU A 78 10.21 13.24 -14.59
C LEU A 78 9.30 12.35 -13.73
N GLY A 79 7.98 12.43 -13.93
CA GLY A 79 7.03 11.52 -13.30
C GLY A 79 7.20 10.09 -13.79
N LEU A 80 7.29 9.89 -15.10
CA LEU A 80 7.51 8.58 -15.72
C LEU A 80 8.80 7.91 -15.22
N ILE A 81 9.89 8.67 -15.07
CA ILE A 81 11.15 8.16 -14.48
C ILE A 81 10.94 7.63 -13.05
N ARG A 82 10.12 8.31 -12.23
CA ARG A 82 9.84 7.86 -10.86
C ARG A 82 8.99 6.60 -10.82
N PHE A 83 7.98 6.47 -11.67
CA PHE A 83 7.18 5.25 -11.77
C PHE A 83 8.02 4.08 -12.28
N GLN A 84 8.86 4.32 -13.29
CA GLN A 84 9.80 3.32 -13.78
C GLN A 84 10.79 2.86 -12.71
N TRP A 85 11.31 3.79 -11.90
CA TRP A 85 12.17 3.45 -10.76
C TRP A 85 11.46 2.51 -9.76
N TRP A 86 10.18 2.77 -9.45
CA TRP A 86 9.40 1.91 -8.56
C TRP A 86 9.13 0.53 -9.17
N ARG A 87 8.84 0.48 -10.48
CA ARG A 87 8.65 -0.77 -11.20
C ARG A 87 9.89 -1.65 -11.12
N GLU A 88 11.06 -1.08 -11.44
CA GLU A 88 12.33 -1.80 -11.34
C GLU A 88 12.66 -2.23 -9.91
N ALA A 89 12.43 -1.37 -8.92
CA ALA A 89 12.65 -1.71 -7.51
C ALA A 89 11.80 -2.93 -7.12
N LEU A 90 10.54 -2.99 -7.55
CA LEU A 90 9.65 -4.13 -7.29
C LEU A 90 10.03 -5.38 -8.09
N THR A 91 10.50 -5.24 -9.33
CA THR A 91 11.07 -6.34 -10.13
C THR A 91 12.30 -6.94 -9.44
N GLU A 92 13.21 -6.10 -8.93
CA GLU A 92 14.38 -6.54 -8.19
C GLU A 92 14.00 -7.34 -6.94
N LEU A 93 12.97 -6.93 -6.20
CA LEU A 93 12.44 -7.70 -5.07
C LEU A 93 11.86 -9.05 -5.50
N GLU A 94 11.18 -9.11 -6.65
CA GLU A 94 10.63 -10.34 -7.23
C GLU A 94 11.73 -11.33 -7.63
N GLU A 95 12.83 -10.82 -8.17
CA GLU A 95 14.02 -11.58 -8.56
C GLU A 95 14.92 -11.96 -7.36
N GLY A 96 14.57 -11.53 -6.14
CA GLY A 96 15.36 -11.78 -4.93
C GLY A 96 16.67 -11.00 -4.86
N LYS A 97 16.80 -9.91 -5.61
CA LYS A 97 17.96 -9.00 -5.55
C LYS A 97 17.90 -8.16 -4.26
N PRO A 98 19.06 -7.63 -3.80
CA PRO A 98 19.08 -6.69 -2.69
C PRO A 98 18.14 -5.50 -2.95
N ALA A 99 17.33 -5.15 -1.95
CA ALA A 99 16.44 -4.02 -2.05
C ALA A 99 17.21 -2.70 -2.19
N ARG A 100 16.70 -1.78 -3.02
CA ARG A 100 17.27 -0.44 -3.17
C ARG A 100 17.24 0.31 -1.84
N GLU A 101 18.23 1.18 -1.62
CA GLU A 101 18.39 2.04 -0.43
C GLU A 101 17.32 3.15 -0.37
N HIS A 102 16.08 2.74 -0.11
CA HIS A 102 14.92 3.58 0.13
C HIS A 102 14.10 2.93 1.24
N ASP A 103 13.72 3.69 2.27
CA ASP A 103 13.09 3.15 3.48
C ASP A 103 11.81 2.32 3.21
N VAL A 104 10.94 2.82 2.33
CA VAL A 104 9.76 2.07 1.87
C VAL A 104 10.15 0.83 1.08
N CYS A 105 11.14 0.88 0.17
CA CYS A 105 11.58 -0.31 -0.58
C CYS A 105 12.13 -1.39 0.36
N LEU A 106 12.94 -1.00 1.35
CA LEU A 106 13.45 -1.90 2.39
C LEU A 106 12.31 -2.51 3.22
N ALA A 107 11.29 -1.72 3.57
CA ALA A 107 10.12 -2.22 4.28
C ALA A 107 9.31 -3.21 3.43
N LEU A 108 9.13 -2.93 2.14
CA LEU A 108 8.47 -3.85 1.21
C LEU A 108 9.27 -5.15 1.07
N ALA A 109 10.60 -5.08 1.03
CA ALA A 109 11.47 -6.25 0.94
C ALA A 109 11.26 -7.23 2.11
N GLU A 110 11.18 -6.73 3.35
CA GLU A 110 10.88 -7.58 4.51
C GLU A 110 9.50 -8.27 4.40
N GLU A 111 8.51 -7.57 3.86
CA GLU A 111 7.14 -8.07 3.75
C GLU A 111 6.96 -9.02 2.55
N VAL A 112 7.75 -8.84 1.49
CA VAL A 112 7.88 -9.77 0.35
C VAL A 112 8.61 -11.04 0.79
N ALA A 113 9.74 -10.91 1.49
CA ALA A 113 10.50 -12.05 2.03
C ALA A 113 9.66 -12.88 3.01
N ALA A 114 8.79 -12.23 3.78
CA ALA A 114 7.84 -12.90 4.66
C ALA A 114 6.58 -13.45 3.94
N GLY A 115 6.52 -13.34 2.61
CA GLY A 115 5.46 -13.88 1.77
C GLY A 115 4.12 -13.14 1.83
N ARG A 116 4.03 -12.03 2.57
CA ARG A 116 2.78 -11.27 2.80
C ARG A 116 2.45 -10.36 1.62
N LEU A 117 3.43 -9.63 1.11
CA LEU A 117 3.25 -8.78 -0.08
C LEU A 117 3.75 -9.49 -1.34
N LYS A 118 3.04 -9.28 -2.45
CA LYS A 118 3.36 -9.87 -3.76
C LYS A 118 3.85 -8.77 -4.70
N PRO A 119 5.11 -8.81 -5.19
CA PRO A 119 5.65 -7.80 -6.11
C PRO A 119 4.75 -7.51 -7.31
N GLY A 120 4.29 -8.53 -8.04
CA GLY A 120 3.39 -8.32 -9.17
C GLY A 120 2.05 -7.62 -8.85
N ALA A 121 1.53 -7.75 -7.63
CA ALA A 121 0.33 -7.00 -7.22
C ALA A 121 0.66 -5.51 -6.98
N MET A 122 1.85 -5.22 -6.44
CA MET A 122 2.34 -3.85 -6.25
C MET A 122 2.77 -3.21 -7.56
N GLN A 123 3.33 -3.96 -8.52
CA GLN A 123 3.63 -3.45 -9.86
C GLN A 123 2.36 -2.97 -10.57
N ARG A 124 1.26 -3.74 -10.51
CA ARG A 124 -0.06 -3.27 -11.00
C ARG A 124 -0.57 -2.01 -10.30
N LEU A 125 -0.19 -1.80 -9.04
CA LEU A 125 -0.49 -0.55 -8.34
C LEU A 125 0.32 0.62 -8.91
N VAL A 126 1.61 0.41 -9.22
CA VAL A 126 2.46 1.40 -9.92
C VAL A 126 1.82 1.76 -11.27
N ASP A 127 1.46 0.76 -12.08
CA ASP A 127 0.86 0.97 -13.40
C ASP A 127 -0.43 1.80 -13.33
N GLY A 128 -1.29 1.53 -12.33
CA GLY A 128 -2.52 2.30 -12.15
C GLY A 128 -2.28 3.76 -11.76
N TYR A 129 -1.31 4.05 -10.90
CA TYR A 129 -0.96 5.43 -10.56
C TYR A 129 -0.29 6.15 -11.74
N GLU A 130 0.56 5.46 -12.51
CA GLU A 130 1.17 6.00 -13.72
C GLU A 130 0.11 6.35 -14.78
N ALA A 131 -0.83 5.45 -15.05
CA ALA A 131 -1.93 5.70 -15.99
C ALA A 131 -2.77 6.92 -15.58
N ALA A 132 -3.14 7.03 -14.30
CA ALA A 132 -3.86 8.20 -13.76
C ALA A 132 -3.04 9.50 -13.81
N PHE A 133 -1.70 9.40 -13.72
CA PHE A 133 -0.81 10.54 -13.86
C PHE A 133 -0.73 11.02 -15.31
N VAL A 134 -0.51 10.12 -16.27
CA VAL A 134 -0.45 10.43 -17.71
C VAL A 134 -1.79 10.98 -18.22
N ALA A 135 -2.90 10.38 -17.78
CA ALA A 135 -4.24 10.87 -18.10
C ALA A 135 -4.57 12.22 -17.43
N GLN A 136 -3.70 12.71 -16.52
CA GLN A 136 -3.93 13.88 -15.67
C GLN A 136 -5.27 13.81 -14.91
N ASP A 137 -5.72 12.61 -14.57
CA ASP A 137 -7.03 12.34 -14.00
C ASP A 137 -6.88 11.54 -12.69
N ARG A 138 -7.05 12.24 -11.57
CA ARG A 138 -6.97 11.63 -10.23
C ARG A 138 -8.10 10.66 -9.92
N SER A 139 -9.22 10.76 -10.62
CA SER A 139 -10.33 9.84 -10.42
C SER A 139 -9.98 8.42 -10.85
N GLN A 140 -8.97 8.27 -11.73
CA GLN A 140 -8.46 6.99 -12.20
C GLN A 140 -7.39 6.36 -11.28
N GLU A 141 -7.00 7.03 -10.18
CA GLU A 141 -6.06 6.43 -9.22
C GLU A 141 -6.60 5.07 -8.71
N PRO A 142 -5.74 4.04 -8.56
CA PRO A 142 -6.17 2.64 -8.41
C PRO A 142 -6.63 2.28 -6.97
N GLU A 143 -7.53 3.07 -6.40
CA GLU A 143 -8.01 2.93 -5.02
C GLU A 143 -8.60 1.54 -4.74
N ALA A 144 -9.41 1.02 -5.68
CA ALA A 144 -10.00 -0.31 -5.56
C ALA A 144 -8.92 -1.40 -5.51
N TRP A 145 -7.89 -1.27 -6.33
CA TRP A 145 -6.79 -2.23 -6.37
C TRP A 145 -5.98 -2.21 -5.07
N LEU A 146 -5.68 -1.02 -4.55
CA LEU A 146 -5.01 -0.86 -3.24
C LEU A 146 -5.78 -1.58 -2.13
N ALA A 147 -7.11 -1.40 -2.08
CA ALA A 147 -7.96 -2.03 -1.07
C ALA A 147 -8.09 -3.55 -1.24
N LEU A 148 -8.06 -4.06 -2.47
CA LEU A 148 -8.02 -5.50 -2.74
C LEU A 148 -6.71 -6.14 -2.23
N ILE A 149 -5.56 -5.49 -2.45
CA ILE A 149 -4.28 -5.95 -1.86
C ILE A 149 -4.40 -5.94 -0.33
N ALA A 150 -4.89 -4.84 0.25
CA ALA A 150 -5.06 -4.71 1.70
C ALA A 150 -6.00 -5.78 2.30
N ALA A 151 -7.10 -6.11 1.62
CA ALA A 151 -8.01 -7.16 2.04
C ALA A 151 -7.35 -8.55 1.96
N SER A 152 -6.60 -8.82 0.89
CA SER A 152 -5.88 -10.09 0.69
C SER A 152 -4.81 -10.37 1.75
N LEU A 153 -4.22 -9.31 2.34
CA LEU A 153 -3.29 -9.42 3.46
C LEU A 153 -3.97 -9.98 4.73
N LEU A 154 -5.26 -9.74 4.89
CA LEU A 154 -6.03 -10.11 6.08
C LEU A 154 -6.76 -11.44 5.90
N ALA A 155 -7.24 -11.71 4.68
CA ALA A 155 -7.90 -12.95 4.33
C ALA A 155 -7.61 -13.33 2.88
N SER A 156 -7.08 -14.53 2.66
CA SER A 156 -6.79 -15.05 1.31
C SER A 156 -8.05 -15.21 0.45
N HIS A 157 -9.19 -15.46 1.10
CA HIS A 157 -10.50 -15.56 0.45
C HIS A 157 -11.52 -14.70 1.19
N HIS A 158 -12.28 -13.92 0.43
CA HIS A 158 -13.44 -13.18 0.90
C HIS A 158 -14.40 -12.95 -0.28
N ASP A 159 -15.68 -12.78 0.01
CA ASP A 159 -16.77 -12.58 -0.96
C ASP A 159 -17.11 -11.09 -1.15
N TRP A 160 -16.13 -10.20 -0.93
CA TRP A 160 -16.33 -8.75 -0.82
C TRP A 160 -15.52 -7.93 -1.84
N ALA A 161 -15.10 -8.56 -2.94
CA ALA A 161 -14.23 -7.94 -3.93
C ALA A 161 -15.00 -6.96 -4.84
N GLU A 162 -16.25 -7.26 -5.18
CA GLU A 162 -17.10 -6.37 -5.99
C GLU A 162 -17.45 -5.11 -5.21
N GLU A 163 -17.83 -5.24 -3.94
CA GLU A 163 -18.12 -4.11 -3.07
C GLU A 163 -16.90 -3.19 -2.87
N ILE A 164 -15.68 -3.73 -2.84
CA ILE A 164 -14.46 -2.90 -2.87
C ILE A 164 -14.40 -2.09 -4.15
N ARG A 165 -14.59 -2.72 -5.31
CA ARG A 165 -14.51 -2.04 -6.62
C ARG A 165 -15.54 -0.92 -6.74
N ASP A 166 -16.71 -1.10 -6.15
CA ASP A 166 -17.80 -0.13 -6.19
C ASP A 166 -17.60 1.04 -5.21
N VAL A 167 -17.18 0.75 -3.97
CA VAL A 167 -17.09 1.77 -2.91
C VAL A 167 -15.79 2.56 -2.93
N ALA A 168 -14.69 1.93 -3.35
CA ALA A 168 -13.37 2.54 -3.34
C ALA A 168 -13.31 3.88 -4.13
N PRO A 169 -13.77 3.96 -5.40
CA PRO A 169 -13.75 5.21 -6.15
C PRO A 169 -14.62 6.30 -5.50
N ALA A 170 -15.78 5.93 -4.96
CA ALA A 170 -16.66 6.87 -4.27
C ALA A 170 -16.00 7.46 -3.02
N TYR A 171 -15.33 6.62 -2.21
CA TYR A 171 -14.55 7.09 -1.07
C TYR A 171 -13.43 8.04 -1.50
N ALA A 172 -12.67 7.68 -2.53
CA ALA A 172 -11.56 8.48 -3.01
C ALA A 172 -12.02 9.88 -3.47
N ALA A 173 -13.10 9.93 -4.26
CA ALA A 173 -13.68 11.18 -4.76
C ALA A 173 -14.21 12.06 -3.61
N LEU A 174 -14.92 11.47 -2.65
CA LEU A 174 -15.44 12.17 -1.47
C LEU A 174 -14.29 12.74 -0.61
N ARG A 175 -13.25 11.96 -0.37
CA ARG A 175 -12.08 12.39 0.42
C ARG A 175 -11.34 13.55 -0.25
N ARG A 176 -11.29 13.57 -1.58
CA ARG A 176 -10.69 14.67 -2.37
C ARG A 176 -11.64 15.85 -2.56
N SER A 177 -12.85 15.81 -2.00
CA SER A 177 -13.91 16.81 -2.20
C SER A 177 -14.30 17.01 -3.68
N GLU A 178 -14.11 15.99 -4.52
CA GLU A 178 -14.49 16.00 -5.95
C GLU A 178 -15.99 15.78 -6.16
N THR A 179 -16.68 15.22 -5.14
CA THR A 179 -18.12 14.97 -5.17
C THR A 179 -18.73 15.10 -3.78
N LYS A 180 -20.06 15.22 -3.73
CA LYS A 180 -20.87 15.08 -2.51
C LYS A 180 -21.76 13.83 -2.55
N ALA A 181 -21.79 13.11 -3.67
CA ALA A 181 -22.55 11.87 -3.79
C ALA A 181 -21.93 10.79 -2.89
N PHE A 182 -22.75 10.16 -2.06
CA PHE A 182 -22.30 9.11 -1.12
C PHE A 182 -21.71 7.87 -1.84
N GLY A 183 -22.15 7.63 -3.08
CA GLY A 183 -21.83 6.41 -3.83
C GLY A 183 -22.72 5.23 -3.44
N PRO A 184 -22.33 4.01 -3.82
CA PRO A 184 -23.18 2.83 -3.64
C PRO A 184 -23.29 2.41 -2.16
N HIS A 185 -24.46 1.87 -1.83
CA HIS A 185 -24.68 1.10 -0.61
C HIS A 185 -24.25 -0.35 -0.85
N VAL A 186 -23.54 -0.92 0.12
CA VAL A 186 -22.98 -2.27 0.01
C VAL A 186 -23.36 -3.12 1.21
N LYS A 187 -23.30 -4.44 1.05
CA LYS A 187 -23.52 -5.38 2.16
C LYS A 187 -22.44 -5.20 3.24
N PRO A 188 -22.73 -5.51 4.52
CA PRO A 188 -21.76 -5.38 5.60
C PRO A 188 -20.46 -6.14 5.33
N VAL A 189 -19.33 -5.52 5.66
CA VAL A 189 -17.99 -6.08 5.44
C VAL A 189 -17.75 -7.31 6.33
N PRO A 190 -17.26 -8.44 5.77
CA PRO A 190 -16.84 -9.61 6.51
C PRO A 190 -15.80 -9.25 7.59
N LYS A 191 -15.94 -9.84 8.80
CA LYS A 191 -15.05 -9.57 9.95
C LYS A 191 -13.56 -9.69 9.60
N SER A 192 -13.22 -10.64 8.74
CA SER A 192 -11.84 -10.97 8.37
C SER A 192 -11.10 -9.84 7.65
N ILE A 193 -11.80 -8.95 6.92
CA ILE A 193 -11.16 -7.89 6.13
C ILE A 193 -11.46 -6.47 6.61
N ARG A 194 -12.24 -6.30 7.69
CA ARG A 194 -12.65 -4.96 8.16
C ARG A 194 -11.49 -3.97 8.35
N PRO A 195 -10.32 -4.37 8.91
CA PRO A 195 -9.19 -3.44 9.03
C PRO A 195 -8.71 -2.84 7.70
N ALA A 196 -8.92 -3.51 6.56
CA ALA A 196 -8.53 -3.00 5.24
C ALA A 196 -9.48 -1.92 4.71
N VAL A 197 -10.76 -1.92 5.09
CA VAL A 197 -11.81 -1.11 4.42
C VAL A 197 -12.69 -0.31 5.38
N ALA A 198 -12.54 -0.44 6.70
CA ALA A 198 -13.39 0.26 7.68
C ALA A 198 -13.37 1.79 7.55
N HIS A 199 -12.29 2.35 7.00
CA HIS A 199 -12.18 3.78 6.69
C HIS A 199 -13.21 4.26 5.65
N TYR A 200 -13.77 3.39 4.79
CA TYR A 200 -14.81 3.76 3.84
C TYR A 200 -16.09 4.28 4.50
N ARG A 201 -16.32 3.97 5.77
CA ARG A 201 -17.42 4.57 6.54
C ARG A 201 -17.32 6.10 6.65
N LEU A 202 -16.12 6.66 6.53
CA LEU A 202 -15.91 8.10 6.55
C LEU A 202 -16.55 8.81 5.36
N ARG A 203 -16.94 8.09 4.29
CA ARG A 203 -17.76 8.63 3.18
C ARG A 203 -18.93 9.47 3.68
N LYS A 204 -19.64 9.00 4.71
CA LYS A 204 -20.76 9.73 5.32
C LYS A 204 -20.35 11.14 5.76
N HIS A 205 -19.18 11.27 6.38
CA HIS A 205 -18.71 12.55 6.90
C HIS A 205 -18.21 13.45 5.77
N TYR A 206 -17.46 12.89 4.82
CA TYR A 206 -16.98 13.63 3.65
C TYR A 206 -18.13 14.15 2.77
N SER A 207 -19.22 13.38 2.63
CA SER A 207 -20.41 13.78 1.85
C SER A 207 -21.21 14.90 2.53
N GLU A 208 -21.35 14.86 3.86
CA GLU A 208 -22.22 15.80 4.59
C GLU A 208 -21.47 17.05 5.09
N LYS A 209 -20.30 16.88 5.70
CA LYS A 209 -19.65 17.88 6.57
C LYS A 209 -18.22 18.23 6.16
N GLY A 210 -17.66 17.58 5.14
CA GLY A 210 -16.25 17.76 4.76
C GLY A 210 -15.32 16.89 5.60
N GLU A 211 -14.07 17.33 5.81
CA GLU A 211 -13.09 16.51 6.53
C GLU A 211 -13.45 16.35 8.02
N PRO A 212 -13.65 15.11 8.51
CA PRO A 212 -13.96 14.86 9.91
C PRO A 212 -12.75 15.09 10.82
N ASP A 213 -12.99 15.55 12.04
CA ASP A 213 -11.94 15.66 13.07
C ASP A 213 -11.41 14.28 13.53
N ALA A 214 -10.31 14.34 14.28
CA ALA A 214 -9.59 13.17 14.79
C ALA A 214 -10.45 12.21 15.64
N VAL A 215 -11.36 12.73 16.47
CA VAL A 215 -12.25 11.92 17.33
C VAL A 215 -13.34 11.29 16.48
N THR A 216 -13.96 12.07 15.60
CA THR A 216 -14.98 11.62 14.66
C THR A 216 -14.46 10.49 13.77
N LYS A 217 -13.23 10.61 13.22
CA LYS A 217 -12.58 9.56 12.44
C LYS A 217 -12.48 8.25 13.22
N ARG A 218 -11.97 8.30 14.45
CA ARG A 218 -11.78 7.12 15.32
C ARG A 218 -13.09 6.44 15.68
N LEU A 219 -14.11 7.20 16.08
CA LEU A 219 -15.42 6.66 16.46
C LEU A 219 -16.15 6.04 15.27
N SER A 220 -16.09 6.69 14.10
CA SER A 220 -16.70 6.16 12.89
C SER A 220 -16.02 4.86 12.47
N ILE A 221 -14.69 4.84 12.36
CA ILE A 221 -13.96 3.61 12.00
C ILE A 221 -14.19 2.50 13.02
N LEU A 222 -14.20 2.77 14.32
CA LEU A 222 -14.54 1.77 15.34
C LEU A 222 -15.94 1.18 15.12
N LYS A 223 -16.93 2.01 14.75
CA LYS A 223 -18.27 1.53 14.41
C LYS A 223 -18.24 0.63 13.18
N ALA A 224 -17.48 0.96 12.13
CA ALA A 224 -17.29 0.07 10.98
C ALA A 224 -16.61 -1.25 11.36
N ILE A 225 -15.58 -1.22 12.20
CA ILE A 225 -14.89 -2.42 12.70
C ILE A 225 -15.86 -3.35 13.46
N ARG A 226 -16.76 -2.80 14.27
CA ARG A 226 -17.73 -3.59 15.04
C ARG A 226 -18.87 -4.13 14.19
N THR A 227 -19.42 -3.30 13.30
CA THR A 227 -20.67 -3.59 12.58
C THR A 227 -20.48 -4.12 11.17
N GLY A 228 -19.33 -3.86 10.53
CA GLY A 228 -19.11 -4.07 9.10
C GLY A 228 -19.77 -3.01 8.20
N GLN A 229 -20.44 -1.99 8.76
CA GLN A 229 -21.11 -0.97 7.96
C GLN A 229 -20.14 0.15 7.54
N VAL A 230 -19.90 0.27 6.24
CA VAL A 230 -19.06 1.30 5.58
C VAL A 230 -19.84 2.11 4.56
#